data_AF-A0A058ZJ59-F1
#
_entry.id   AF-A0A058ZJ59-F1
#
_cell.length_a   1.000
_cell.length_b   1.000
_cell.length_c   1.000
_cell.angle_alpha   90.00
_cell.angle_beta   90.00
_cell.angle_gamma   90.00
#
_symmetry.space_group_name_H-M   'P 1'
#
loop_
_entity.id
_entity.type
_entity.pdbx_description
1 polymer ?
#
loop_
_entity_poly.entity_id
_entity_poly.type
_entity_poly.pdbx_seq_one_letter_code
_entity_poly.pdbx_strand_id
1 'polypeptide(L)'
;MPLSPPVCDFGWRAPDFALPGTDGKTHALADIAGANGTLVMFICNHCPYVVSVRDRIIQDAVALQDLGVGVVAISANDAVAYPADSFEKMVELDQRLKLPFPYLYDESQEVARAYGAICTPDFFGFDADLGLQYRGRLDGAGRNPDAGDLPRELFEAMKQVAETGHGPAEQIPSMGCSIKWKTS
;
A
#
# COMPACT_ATOMS: atom_id res chain seq x y z
N MET A 1 -14.99 -3.48 -13.60
CA MET A 1 -14.01 -2.64 -14.34
C MET A 1 -12.92 -2.21 -13.36
N PRO A 2 -11.68 -1.97 -13.81
CA PRO A 2 -10.67 -1.39 -12.93
C PRO A 2 -11.09 0.00 -12.43
N LEU A 3 -10.65 0.37 -11.23
CA LEU A 3 -10.83 1.71 -10.67
C LEU A 3 -9.49 2.44 -10.65
N SER A 4 -9.54 3.77 -10.69
CA SER A 4 -8.40 4.66 -10.52
C SER A 4 -8.71 5.73 -9.47
N PRO A 5 -7.87 5.88 -8.42
CA PRO A 5 -8.09 6.85 -7.35
C PRO A 5 -7.88 8.29 -7.83
N PRO A 6 -8.38 9.31 -7.10
CA PRO A 6 -8.00 10.70 -7.34
C PRO A 6 -6.50 10.88 -7.11
N VAL A 7 -5.91 11.83 -7.83
CA VAL A 7 -4.50 12.21 -7.67
C VAL A 7 -4.33 12.98 -6.35
N CYS A 8 -3.19 12.76 -5.70
CA CYS A 8 -2.73 13.31 -4.41
C CYS A 8 -3.38 14.63 -3.95
N ASP A 9 -4.02 14.59 -2.77
CA ASP A 9 -4.42 15.79 -2.01
C ASP A 9 -3.25 16.18 -1.07
N PHE A 10 -2.36 17.04 -1.57
CA PHE A 10 -1.11 17.35 -0.88
C PHE A 10 -1.32 17.88 0.55
N GLY A 11 -0.61 17.30 1.50
CA GLY A 11 -0.71 17.66 2.92
C GLY A 11 -1.93 17.08 3.64
N TRP A 12 -2.80 16.34 2.96
CA TRP A 12 -3.86 15.58 3.63
C TRP A 12 -3.25 14.63 4.66
N ARG A 13 -3.77 14.68 5.88
CA ARG A 13 -3.20 13.98 7.03
C ARG A 13 -3.56 12.50 6.97
N ALA A 14 -2.55 11.64 7.13
CA ALA A 14 -2.78 10.20 7.28
C ALA A 14 -3.76 9.93 8.45
N PRO A 15 -4.92 9.30 8.19
CA PRO A 15 -5.80 8.83 9.25
C PRO A 15 -5.07 7.81 10.12
N ASP A 16 -5.24 7.92 11.44
CA ASP A 16 -4.63 6.96 12.36
C ASP A 16 -5.32 5.59 12.26
N PHE A 17 -4.61 4.54 12.64
CA PHE A 17 -5.13 3.18 12.72
C PHE A 17 -4.39 2.37 13.78
N ALA A 18 -5.02 1.30 14.24
CA ALA A 18 -4.40 0.24 15.03
C ALA A 18 -4.98 -1.10 14.58
N LEU A 19 -4.20 -1.88 13.82
CA LEU A 19 -4.69 -3.09 13.15
C LEU A 19 -3.86 -4.33 13.52
N PRO A 20 -4.48 -5.52 13.58
CA PRO A 20 -3.76 -6.78 13.77
C PRO A 20 -2.91 -7.11 12.54
N GLY A 21 -1.65 -7.46 12.77
CA GLY A 21 -0.70 -7.92 11.77
C GLY A 21 -0.56 -9.44 11.74
N THR A 22 -0.11 -9.96 10.60
CA THR A 22 0.20 -11.40 10.39
C THR A 22 1.28 -11.95 11.34
N ASP A 23 2.04 -11.07 11.97
CA ASP A 23 3.04 -11.39 13.00
C ASP A 23 2.44 -11.58 14.41
N GLY A 24 1.12 -11.45 14.54
CA GLY A 24 0.40 -11.60 15.81
C GLY A 24 0.44 -10.37 16.72
N LYS A 25 0.95 -9.24 16.24
CA LYS A 25 0.97 -7.97 16.97
C LYS A 25 -0.09 -7.01 16.41
N THR A 26 -0.48 -6.04 17.22
CA THR A 26 -1.22 -4.86 16.74
C THR A 26 -0.21 -3.77 16.41
N HIS A 27 -0.33 -3.17 15.23
CA HIS A 27 0.52 -2.07 14.78
C HIS A 27 -0.32 -0.81 14.62
N ALA A 28 0.11 0.29 15.24
CA ALA A 28 -0.46 1.60 15.00
C ALA A 28 0.34 2.37 13.93
N LEU A 29 -0.26 3.38 13.31
CA LEU A 29 0.45 4.23 12.34
C LEU A 29 1.74 4.81 12.93
N ALA A 30 1.69 5.24 14.19
CA ALA A 30 2.84 5.78 14.92
C ALA A 30 4.00 4.78 15.10
N ASP A 31 3.72 3.47 15.16
CA ASP A 31 4.74 2.42 15.26
C ASP A 31 5.44 2.18 13.92
N ILE A 32 4.75 2.49 12.82
CA ILE A 32 5.23 2.30 11.44
C ILE A 32 5.96 3.53 10.94
N ALA A 33 5.56 4.73 11.39
CA ALA A 33 6.00 5.98 10.82
C ALA A 33 7.54 6.09 10.77
N GLY A 34 8.08 6.24 9.56
CA GLY A 34 9.51 6.37 9.34
C GLY A 34 10.00 7.79 9.56
N ALA A 35 11.29 7.93 9.90
CA ALA A 35 11.91 9.24 10.14
C ALA A 35 11.87 10.17 8.91
N ASN A 36 11.84 9.59 7.71
CA ASN A 36 11.86 10.34 6.45
C ASN A 36 10.54 10.21 5.65
N GLY A 37 9.53 9.53 6.20
CA GLY A 37 8.24 9.35 5.53
C GLY A 37 7.62 7.99 5.80
N THR A 38 6.43 7.79 5.25
CA THR A 38 5.66 6.56 5.45
C THR A 38 4.93 6.17 4.17
N LEU A 39 4.98 4.90 3.79
CA LEU A 39 4.23 4.30 2.71
C LEU A 39 3.18 3.35 3.27
N VAL A 40 1.90 3.69 3.05
CA VAL A 40 0.75 2.84 3.36
C VAL A 40 0.20 2.27 2.05
N MET A 41 0.05 0.95 1.97
CA MET A 41 -0.37 0.26 0.75
C MET A 41 -1.62 -0.56 1.02
N PHE A 42 -2.70 -0.33 0.27
CA PHE A 42 -3.87 -1.21 0.29
C PHE A 42 -3.70 -2.29 -0.78
N ILE A 43 -3.49 -3.53 -0.35
CA ILE A 43 -3.24 -4.69 -1.22
C ILE A 43 -4.19 -5.84 -0.88
N CYS A 44 -4.08 -6.95 -1.60
CA CYS A 44 -4.74 -8.21 -1.23
C CYS A 44 -3.97 -9.42 -1.77
N ASN A 45 -4.42 -10.63 -1.45
CA ASN A 45 -3.68 -11.86 -1.72
C ASN A 45 -3.92 -12.40 -3.13
N HIS A 46 -5.12 -12.17 -3.69
CA HIS A 46 -5.59 -12.86 -4.89
C HIS A 46 -5.75 -11.96 -6.13
N CYS A 47 -5.68 -10.63 -5.97
CA CYS A 47 -5.88 -9.73 -7.10
C CYS A 47 -4.75 -9.92 -8.13
N PRO A 48 -5.07 -10.15 -9.42
CA PRO A 48 -4.04 -10.34 -10.43
C PRO A 48 -3.12 -9.12 -10.59
N TYR A 49 -3.61 -7.90 -10.35
CA TYR A 49 -2.77 -6.69 -10.35
C TYR A 49 -1.73 -6.73 -9.23
N VAL A 50 -2.12 -7.10 -8.01
CA VAL A 50 -1.19 -7.21 -6.88
C VAL A 50 -0.21 -8.35 -7.12
N VAL A 51 -0.70 -9.51 -7.54
CA VAL A 51 0.14 -10.69 -7.80
C VAL A 51 1.20 -10.40 -8.87
N SER A 52 0.87 -9.65 -9.94
CA SER A 52 1.82 -9.33 -11.01
C SER A 52 2.89 -8.32 -10.63
N VAL A 53 2.69 -7.55 -9.55
CA VAL A 53 3.64 -6.51 -9.12
C VAL A 53 4.26 -6.78 -7.76
N ARG A 54 3.90 -7.89 -7.10
CA ARG A 54 4.27 -8.19 -5.72
C ARG A 54 5.78 -8.18 -5.48
N ASP A 55 6.55 -8.80 -6.37
CA ASP A 55 8.00 -8.88 -6.20
C ASP A 55 8.65 -7.49 -6.31
N ARG A 56 8.08 -6.61 -7.15
CA ARG A 56 8.47 -5.20 -7.26
C ARG A 56 8.06 -4.38 -6.03
N ILE A 57 6.88 -4.64 -5.46
CA ILE A 57 6.48 -4.03 -4.17
C ILE A 57 7.49 -4.39 -3.08
N ILE A 58 7.90 -5.66 -2.98
CA ILE A 58 8.88 -6.11 -2.00
C ILE A 58 10.23 -5.44 -2.22
N GLN A 59 10.70 -5.37 -3.48
CA GLN A 59 11.94 -4.69 -3.84
C GLN A 59 11.91 -3.20 -3.47
N ASP A 60 10.83 -2.49 -3.82
CA ASP A 60 10.67 -1.07 -3.53
C ASP A 60 10.59 -0.82 -2.03
N ALA A 61 9.85 -1.65 -1.29
CA ALA A 61 9.72 -1.51 0.16
C ALA A 61 11.07 -1.62 0.88
N VAL A 62 11.90 -2.62 0.55
CA VAL A 62 13.24 -2.75 1.14
C VAL A 62 14.08 -1.51 0.86
N ALA A 63 14.11 -1.07 -0.40
CA ALA A 63 14.90 0.09 -0.80
C ALA A 63 14.42 1.40 -0.14
N LEU A 64 13.11 1.54 0.11
CA LEU A 64 12.54 2.69 0.82
C LEU A 64 12.83 2.63 2.33
N GLN A 65 12.78 1.45 2.94
CA GLN A 65 13.16 1.26 4.35
C GLN A 65 14.62 1.66 4.60
N ASP A 66 15.53 1.36 3.67
CA ASP A 66 16.94 1.80 3.73
C ASP A 66 17.08 3.33 3.68
N LEU A 67 16.08 4.04 3.14
CA LEU A 67 15.99 5.51 3.12
C LEU A 67 15.26 6.09 4.33
N GLY A 68 14.91 5.26 5.33
CA GLY A 68 14.20 5.71 6.53
C GLY A 68 12.70 5.91 6.35
N VAL A 69 12.12 5.34 5.29
CA VAL A 69 10.67 5.34 5.05
C VAL A 69 10.04 4.14 5.75
N GLY A 70 9.04 4.38 6.58
CA GLY A 70 8.20 3.34 7.17
C GLY A 70 7.31 2.71 6.10
N VAL A 71 7.11 1.39 6.11
CA VAL A 71 6.28 0.72 5.08
C VAL A 71 5.30 -0.24 5.75
N VAL A 72 4.03 -0.19 5.31
CA VAL A 72 2.97 -1.09 5.77
C VAL A 72 2.02 -1.46 4.64
N ALA A 73 1.57 -2.71 4.65
CA ALA A 73 0.50 -3.20 3.79
C ALA A 73 -0.77 -3.44 4.60
N ILE A 74 -1.93 -3.10 4.06
CA ILE A 74 -3.25 -3.32 4.67
C ILE A 74 -4.15 -4.07 3.68
N SER A 75 -4.76 -5.16 4.13
CA SER A 75 -5.84 -5.84 3.41
C SER A 75 -7.17 -5.49 4.06
N ALA A 76 -8.12 -4.98 3.27
CA ALA A 76 -9.46 -4.61 3.71
C ALA A 76 -10.56 -5.36 2.95
N ASN A 77 -10.21 -6.44 2.24
CA ASN A 77 -11.19 -7.19 1.47
C ASN A 77 -12.08 -8.06 2.39
N ASP A 78 -13.36 -8.15 2.05
CA ASP A 78 -14.31 -9.06 2.72
C ASP A 78 -13.89 -10.52 2.53
N ALA A 79 -13.34 -11.11 3.59
CA ALA A 79 -12.85 -12.48 3.60
C ALA A 79 -13.99 -13.52 3.56
N VAL A 80 -15.23 -13.15 3.88
CA VAL A 80 -16.38 -14.06 3.77
C VAL A 80 -16.71 -14.28 2.30
N ALA A 81 -16.81 -13.19 1.53
CA ALA A 81 -17.04 -13.26 0.10
C ALA A 81 -15.79 -13.70 -0.69
N TYR A 82 -14.59 -13.38 -0.19
CA TYR A 82 -13.31 -13.70 -0.82
C TYR A 82 -12.36 -14.40 0.16
N PRO A 83 -12.54 -15.71 0.41
CA PRO A 83 -11.73 -16.46 1.39
C PRO A 83 -10.22 -16.46 1.11
N ALA A 84 -9.79 -16.14 -0.11
CA ALA A 84 -8.38 -15.99 -0.45
C ALA A 84 -7.72 -14.79 0.26
N ASP A 85 -8.49 -13.81 0.71
CA ASP A 85 -8.03 -12.64 1.46
C ASP A 85 -8.28 -12.78 2.98
N SER A 86 -8.58 -13.99 3.47
CA SER A 86 -8.71 -14.22 4.91
C SER A 86 -7.41 -13.97 5.66
N PHE A 87 -7.51 -13.68 6.95
CA PHE A 87 -6.34 -13.44 7.81
C PHE A 87 -5.39 -14.64 7.80
N GLU A 88 -5.91 -15.87 7.82
CA GLU A 88 -5.10 -17.10 7.73
C GLU A 88 -4.31 -17.14 6.42
N LYS A 89 -4.94 -16.75 5.29
CA LYS A 89 -4.26 -16.68 3.99
C LYS A 89 -3.25 -15.56 3.91
N MET A 90 -3.47 -14.45 4.60
CA MET A 90 -2.46 -13.40 4.76
C MET A 90 -1.24 -13.92 5.52
N VAL A 91 -1.44 -14.65 6.62
CA VAL A 91 -0.35 -15.27 7.41
C VAL A 91 0.43 -16.27 6.56
N GLU A 92 -0.25 -17.16 5.83
CA GLU A 92 0.40 -18.10 4.90
C GLU A 92 1.24 -17.37 3.83
N LEU A 93 0.71 -16.26 3.28
CA LEU A 93 1.39 -15.47 2.27
C LEU A 93 2.65 -14.82 2.83
N ASP A 94 2.54 -14.20 4.00
CA ASP A 94 3.64 -13.55 4.69
C ASP A 94 4.74 -14.55 5.04
N GLN A 95 4.40 -15.71 5.62
CA GLN A 95 5.38 -16.76 5.91
C GLN A 95 6.12 -17.26 4.66
N ARG A 96 5.39 -17.40 3.55
CA ARG A 96 5.96 -17.87 2.27
C ARG A 96 6.91 -16.85 1.65
N LEU A 97 6.55 -15.57 1.67
CA LEU A 97 7.29 -14.51 0.99
C LEU A 97 8.27 -13.78 1.90
N LYS A 98 8.12 -13.92 3.22
CA LYS A 98 8.84 -13.20 4.26
C LYS A 98 8.77 -11.70 4.01
N LEU A 99 7.57 -11.12 4.12
CA LEU A 99 7.37 -9.72 3.78
C LEU A 99 8.27 -8.86 4.69
N PRO A 100 8.98 -7.86 4.13
CA PRO A 100 9.89 -7.01 4.91
C PRO A 100 9.14 -5.92 5.70
N PHE A 101 7.81 -5.90 5.62
CA PHE A 101 6.93 -4.92 6.24
C PHE A 101 5.73 -5.62 6.89
N PRO A 102 5.10 -5.00 7.90
CA PRO A 102 3.87 -5.53 8.49
C PRO A 102 2.74 -5.62 7.46
N TYR A 103 2.03 -6.75 7.48
CA TYR A 103 0.82 -6.95 6.69
C TYR A 103 -0.40 -7.03 7.62
N LEU A 104 -1.22 -5.98 7.59
CA LEU A 104 -2.28 -5.73 8.54
C LEU A 104 -3.66 -6.03 7.95
N TYR A 105 -4.60 -6.46 8.81
CA TYR A 105 -5.96 -6.78 8.40
C TYR A 105 -6.98 -5.77 8.94
N ASP A 106 -7.61 -5.05 8.02
CA ASP A 106 -8.70 -4.11 8.27
C ASP A 106 -10.05 -4.81 8.08
N GLU A 107 -10.44 -5.60 9.08
CA GLU A 107 -11.66 -6.41 9.05
C GLU A 107 -12.93 -5.55 8.94
N SER A 108 -12.99 -4.44 9.69
CA SER A 108 -14.13 -3.51 9.68
C SER A 108 -14.19 -2.68 8.41
N GLN A 109 -13.07 -2.59 7.69
CA GLN A 109 -12.87 -1.79 6.49
C GLN A 109 -12.97 -0.27 6.74
N GLU A 110 -12.89 0.15 8.01
CA GLU A 110 -12.98 1.55 8.42
C GLU A 110 -11.71 2.32 8.04
N VAL A 111 -10.55 1.69 8.14
CA VAL A 111 -9.27 2.32 7.77
C VAL A 111 -9.22 2.56 6.26
N ALA A 112 -9.61 1.57 5.46
CA ALA A 112 -9.73 1.74 4.00
C ALA A 112 -10.70 2.86 3.61
N ARG A 113 -11.84 3.01 4.32
CA ARG A 113 -12.78 4.12 4.11
C ARG A 113 -12.18 5.47 4.52
N ALA A 114 -11.52 5.53 5.67
CA ALA A 114 -10.87 6.75 6.17
C ALA A 114 -9.78 7.24 5.22
N TYR A 115 -9.04 6.32 4.61
CA TYR A 115 -8.04 6.64 3.59
C TYR A 115 -8.65 6.95 2.21
N GLY A 116 -9.94 6.70 2.01
CA GLY A 116 -10.58 6.77 0.70
C GLY A 116 -9.94 5.81 -0.29
N ALA A 117 -9.40 4.68 0.17
CA ALA A 117 -8.83 3.64 -0.67
C ALA A 117 -9.95 2.98 -1.47
N ILE A 118 -9.75 2.79 -2.78
CA ILE A 118 -10.81 2.26 -3.65
C ILE A 118 -10.39 1.01 -4.43
N CYS A 119 -9.09 0.77 -4.59
CA CYS A 119 -8.58 -0.37 -5.35
C CYS A 119 -7.41 -1.07 -4.67
N THR A 120 -7.03 -2.22 -5.21
CA THR A 120 -5.83 -2.97 -4.84
C THR A 120 -4.99 -3.25 -6.09
N PRO A 121 -3.71 -2.81 -6.15
CA PRO A 121 -3.05 -1.98 -5.14
C PRO A 121 -3.54 -0.51 -5.18
N ASP A 122 -3.48 0.19 -4.03
CA ASP A 122 -3.59 1.65 -3.91
C ASP A 122 -2.50 2.12 -2.93
N PHE A 123 -1.69 3.09 -3.33
CA PHE A 123 -0.46 3.49 -2.62
C PHE A 123 -0.59 4.92 -2.10
N PHE A 124 -0.26 5.11 -0.82
CA PHE A 124 -0.29 6.40 -0.14
C PHE A 124 1.08 6.67 0.48
N GLY A 125 1.78 7.63 -0.08
CA GLY A 125 3.09 8.08 0.37
C GLY A 125 3.01 9.40 1.12
N PHE A 126 3.53 9.40 2.35
CA PHE A 126 3.50 10.53 3.26
C PHE A 126 4.92 11.01 3.57
N ASP A 127 5.06 12.31 3.81
CA ASP A 127 6.27 12.91 4.39
C ASP A 127 6.46 12.52 5.87
N ALA A 128 7.56 12.97 6.47
CA ALA A 128 7.91 12.71 7.87
C ALA A 128 6.88 13.28 8.86
N ASP A 129 6.12 14.30 8.45
CA ASP A 129 5.05 14.86 9.27
C ASP A 129 3.73 14.11 9.09
N LEU A 130 3.63 13.11 8.19
CA LEU A 130 2.40 12.40 7.80
C LEU A 130 1.43 13.22 6.93
N GLY A 131 1.94 14.20 6.18
CA GLY A 131 1.23 14.84 5.08
C GLY A 131 1.35 14.04 3.79
N LEU A 132 0.24 13.84 3.06
CA LEU A 132 0.25 13.09 1.81
C LEU A 132 1.08 13.84 0.76
N GLN A 133 2.02 13.13 0.15
CA GLN A 133 2.89 13.64 -0.91
C GLN A 133 2.79 12.80 -2.19
N TYR A 134 2.32 11.57 -2.07
CA TYR A 134 2.18 10.66 -3.20
C TYR A 134 0.92 9.81 -3.10
N ARG A 135 0.15 9.75 -4.19
CA ARG A 135 -0.93 8.81 -4.41
C ARG A 135 -1.00 8.45 -5.88
N GLY A 136 -0.45 7.30 -6.25
CA GLY A 136 -0.23 6.92 -7.63
C GLY A 136 -0.01 5.43 -7.82
N ARG A 137 0.47 5.04 -9.01
CA ARG A 137 0.79 3.67 -9.40
C ARG A 137 2.21 3.26 -9.01
N LEU A 138 2.45 1.97 -8.84
CA LEU A 138 3.82 1.46 -8.66
C LEU A 138 4.73 1.81 -9.84
N ASP A 139 4.27 1.45 -11.04
CA ASP A 139 4.96 1.62 -12.32
C ASP A 139 3.96 1.52 -13.49
N GLY A 140 4.48 1.57 -14.72
CA GLY A 140 3.70 1.46 -15.96
C GLY A 140 3.20 0.06 -16.35
N ALA A 141 3.39 -0.98 -15.54
CA ALA A 141 3.16 -2.37 -15.98
C ALA A 141 1.69 -2.78 -15.99
N GLY A 142 0.87 -2.18 -15.13
CA GLY A 142 -0.52 -2.58 -14.95
C GLY A 142 -0.65 -4.06 -14.53
N ARG A 143 -1.25 -4.89 -15.40
CA ARG A 143 -1.40 -6.35 -15.18
C ARG A 143 -0.29 -7.19 -15.84
N ASN A 144 0.65 -6.57 -16.54
CA ASN A 144 1.65 -7.31 -17.30
C ASN A 144 2.86 -7.65 -16.38
N PRO A 145 3.01 -8.91 -15.94
CA PRO A 145 4.18 -9.31 -15.15
C PRO A 145 5.47 -9.25 -15.97
N ASP A 146 5.38 -9.35 -17.30
CA ASP A 146 6.51 -9.34 -18.24
C ASP A 146 6.78 -7.95 -18.82
N ALA A 147 6.24 -6.91 -18.19
CA ALA A 147 6.64 -5.55 -18.53
C ALA A 147 8.14 -5.42 -18.24
N GLY A 148 8.93 -5.05 -19.24
CA GLY A 148 10.38 -4.93 -19.13
C GLY A 148 10.83 -3.85 -18.15
N ASP A 149 12.01 -3.28 -18.39
CA ASP A 149 12.51 -2.22 -17.53
C ASP A 149 11.60 -0.97 -17.63
N LEU A 150 10.92 -0.65 -16.53
CA LEU A 150 9.98 0.45 -16.42
C LEU A 150 10.42 1.41 -15.32
N PRO A 151 10.10 2.71 -15.44
CA PRO A 151 10.30 3.64 -14.34
C PRO A 151 9.59 3.16 -13.07
N ARG A 152 10.34 3.10 -11.96
CA ARG A 152 9.84 2.78 -10.62
C ARG A 152 9.21 4.03 -10.00
N GLU A 153 8.04 4.41 -10.51
CA GLU A 153 7.40 5.69 -10.17
C GLU A 153 7.13 5.88 -8.68
N LEU A 154 6.63 4.84 -8.00
CA LEU A 154 6.44 4.88 -6.55
C LEU A 154 7.77 5.07 -5.81
N PHE A 155 8.80 4.29 -6.17
CA PHE A 155 10.10 4.36 -5.53
C PHE A 155 10.74 5.74 -5.70
N GLU A 156 10.80 6.27 -6.92
CA GLU A 156 11.41 7.58 -7.19
C GLU A 156 10.64 8.70 -6.47
N ALA A 157 9.29 8.63 -6.45
CA ALA A 157 8.48 9.58 -5.71
C ALA A 157 8.75 9.52 -4.20
N MET A 158 8.76 8.33 -3.60
CA MET A 158 9.00 8.18 -2.18
C MET A 158 10.44 8.47 -1.77
N LYS A 159 11.41 8.23 -2.66
CA LYS A 159 12.78 8.70 -2.48
C LYS A 159 12.83 10.23 -2.47
N GLN A 160 12.15 10.90 -3.40
CA GLN A 160 12.06 12.36 -3.40
C GLN A 160 11.43 12.88 -2.10
N VAL A 161 10.37 12.24 -1.61
CA VAL A 161 9.74 12.57 -0.32
C VAL A 161 10.73 12.37 0.83
N ALA A 162 11.47 11.26 0.85
CA ALA A 162 12.46 10.99 1.89
C ALA A 162 13.60 12.02 1.91
N GLU A 163 14.01 12.50 0.75
CA GLU A 163 15.11 13.46 0.61
C GLU A 163 14.68 14.92 0.83
N THR A 164 13.42 15.26 0.54
CA THR A 164 12.97 16.67 0.43
C THR A 164 11.71 17.02 1.20
N GLY A 165 10.97 16.02 1.69
CA GLY A 165 9.62 16.18 2.26
C GLY A 165 8.52 16.44 1.23
N HIS A 166 8.84 16.52 -0.07
CA HIS A 166 7.88 16.88 -1.12
C HIS A 166 7.83 15.81 -2.22
N GLY A 167 6.62 15.44 -2.62
CA GLY A 167 6.38 14.51 -3.72
C GLY A 167 6.36 15.18 -5.10
N PRO A 168 6.38 14.40 -6.20
CA PRO A 168 6.26 14.94 -7.55
C PRO A 168 4.86 15.52 -7.78
N ALA A 169 4.78 16.66 -8.49
CA ALA A 169 3.50 17.32 -8.79
C ALA A 169 2.63 16.51 -9.77
N GLU A 170 3.26 15.85 -10.74
CA GLU A 170 2.58 14.97 -11.69
C GLU A 170 2.62 13.53 -11.19
N GLN A 171 1.46 12.92 -11.04
CA GLN A 171 1.33 11.54 -10.57
C GLN A 171 0.25 10.83 -11.37
N ILE A 172 0.52 9.57 -11.71
CA ILE A 172 -0.43 8.74 -12.44
C ILE A 172 -1.15 7.85 -11.44
N PRO A 173 -2.50 7.88 -11.38
CA PRO A 173 -3.25 7.04 -10.46
C PRO A 173 -2.94 5.55 -10.60
N SER A 174 -3.04 4.84 -9.48
CA SER A 174 -3.08 3.37 -9.49
C SER A 174 -4.23 2.82 -10.33
N MET A 175 -4.11 1.56 -10.71
CA MET A 175 -5.18 0.82 -11.35
C MET A 175 -5.27 -0.57 -10.76
N GLY A 176 -6.44 -0.95 -10.27
CA GLY A 176 -6.62 -2.21 -9.58
C GLY A 176 -8.03 -2.76 -9.62
N CYS A 177 -8.19 -3.95 -9.05
CA CYS A 177 -9.53 -4.43 -8.66
C CYS A 177 -10.08 -3.53 -7.55
N SER A 178 -11.40 -3.33 -7.50
CA SER A 178 -12.01 -2.66 -6.36
C SER A 178 -11.76 -3.42 -5.07
N ILE A 179 -11.60 -2.69 -3.97
CA ILE A 179 -11.71 -3.27 -2.61
C ILE A 179 -13.04 -4.01 -2.51
N LYS A 180 -13.01 -5.17 -1.87
CA LYS A 180 -14.18 -6.05 -1.69
C LYS A 180 -14.96 -5.60 -0.47
N TRP A 181 -15.77 -4.56 -0.62
CA TRP A 181 -16.56 -3.99 0.46
C TRP A 181 -17.62 -4.99 0.97
N LYS A 182 -17.76 -5.08 2.29
CA LYS A 182 -18.87 -5.80 2.92
C LYS A 182 -20.18 -5.11 2.56
N THR A 183 -21.19 -5.90 2.18
CA THR A 183 -22.58 -5.43 2.17
C THR A 183 -23.01 -5.24 3.62
N SER A 184 -23.27 -3.98 3.98
CA SER A 184 -23.79 -3.52 5.27
C SER A 184 -24.90 -4.40 5.86
#